data_AF-A0A7W4HSY4-F1
#
_entry.id   AF-A0A7W4HSY4-F1
#
_cell.length_a   1.000
_cell.length_b   1.000
_cell.length_c   1.000
_cell.angle_alpha   90.00
_cell.angle_beta   90.00
_cell.angle_gamma   90.00
#
_symmetry.space_group_name_H-M   'P 1'
#
loop_
_entity.id
_entity.type
_entity.pdbx_description
1 polymer ?
#
loop_
_entity_poly.entity_id
_entity_poly.type
_entity_poly.pdbx_seq_one_letter_code
_entity_poly.pdbx_strand_id
1 'polypeptide(L)' 'METIAFTLAYIVPASFAAIGCSWIGASAMKAAGRNPEKINDLRTMMILGISFIDALAIIGFVAAIVGKVM' A
#
# COMPACT_ATOMS: atom_id res chain seq x y z
N MET A 1 -23.44 10.60 -11.14
CA MET A 1 -22.86 9.23 -11.11
C MET A 1 -21.34 9.26 -11.22
N GLU A 2 -20.75 10.19 -11.98
CA GLU A 2 -19.29 10.35 -12.12
C GLU A 2 -18.54 10.57 -10.80
N THR A 3 -19.05 11.41 -9.90
CA THR A 3 -18.39 11.66 -8.60
C THR A 3 -18.29 10.40 -7.73
N ILE A 4 -19.30 9.52 -7.80
CA ILE A 4 -19.33 8.26 -7.06
C ILE A 4 -18.32 7.28 -7.68
N ALA A 5 -18.27 7.18 -9.01
CA ALA A 5 -17.30 6.35 -9.72
C ALA A 5 -15.85 6.77 -9.43
N PHE A 6 -15.57 8.08 -9.46
CA PHE A 6 -14.27 8.63 -9.09
C PHE A 6 -13.88 8.29 -7.65
N THR A 7 -14.81 8.49 -6.71
CA THR A 7 -14.57 8.25 -5.29
C THR A 7 -14.31 6.76 -5.01
N LEU A 8 -15.05 5.87 -5.67
CA LEU A 8 -14.82 4.42 -5.56
C LEU A 8 -13.49 3.99 -6.18
N ALA A 9 -13.15 4.51 -7.36
CA ALA A 9 -11.88 4.23 -8.02
C ALA A 9 -10.66 4.67 -7.20
N TYR A 10 -10.82 5.66 -6.33
CA TYR A 10 -9.77 6.09 -5.40
C TYR A 10 -9.76 5.30 -4.08
N ILE A 11 -10.92 5.19 -3.42
CA ILE A 11 -11.01 4.60 -2.07
C ILE A 11 -10.71 3.11 -2.08
N VAL A 12 -11.10 2.39 -3.13
CA VAL A 12 -10.91 0.94 -3.19
C VAL A 12 -9.42 0.58 -3.19
N PRO A 13 -8.57 1.06 -4.13
CA PRO A 13 -7.13 0.81 -4.08
C PRO A 13 -6.46 1.31 -2.81
N ALA A 14 -6.81 2.52 -2.34
CA ALA A 14 -6.22 3.09 -1.13
C ALA A 14 -6.51 2.24 0.12
N SER A 15 -7.73 1.70 0.24
CA SER A 15 -8.11 0.83 1.37
C SER A 15 -7.35 -0.49 1.35
N PHE A 16 -7.24 -1.12 0.18
CA PHE A 16 -6.46 -2.35 0.03
C PHE A 16 -4.96 -2.13 0.30
N ALA A 17 -4.43 -1.00 -0.14
CA ALA A 17 -3.04 -0.62 0.14
C ALA A 17 -2.80 -0.42 1.63
N ALA A 18 -3.69 0.29 2.33
CA ALA A 18 -3.59 0.49 3.77
C ALA A 18 -3.61 -0.84 4.54
N ILE A 19 -4.49 -1.77 4.16
CA ILE A 19 -4.55 -3.11 4.76
C ILE A 19 -3.24 -3.87 4.51
N GLY A 20 -2.75 -3.88 3.27
CA GLY A 20 -1.50 -4.56 2.92
C GLY A 20 -0.29 -4.00 3.68
N CYS A 21 -0.15 -2.67 3.73
CA CYS A 21 0.93 -2.01 4.47
C CYS A 21 0.86 -2.32 5.97
N SER A 22 -0.34 -2.32 6.57
CA SER A 22 -0.52 -2.66 7.98
C SER A 22 -0.09 -4.10 8.27
N TRP A 23 -0.37 -5.03 7.36
CA TRP A 23 -0.01 -6.44 7.51
C TRP A 23 1.51 -6.64 7.43
N ILE A 24 2.16 -6.00 6.45
CA ILE A 24 3.61 -6.05 6.28
C ILE A 24 4.31 -5.44 7.49
N GLY A 25 3.88 -4.26 7.94
CA GLY A 25 4.43 -3.60 9.13
C GLY A 25 4.29 -4.46 10.38
N ALA A 26 3.10 -5.02 10.64
CA ALA A 26 2.87 -5.90 11.78
C ALA A 26 3.74 -7.18 11.72
N SER A 27 3.90 -7.75 10.52
CA SER A 27 4.71 -8.95 10.30
C SER A 27 6.20 -8.67 10.51
N ALA A 28 6.69 -7.53 10.02
CA ALA A 28 8.06 -7.07 10.22
C ALA A 28 8.36 -6.83 11.70
N MET A 29 7.45 -6.19 12.44
CA MET A 29 7.61 -5.97 13.88
C MET A 29 7.64 -7.28 14.69
N LYS A 30 6.77 -8.24 14.35
CA LYS A 30 6.79 -9.58 14.96
C LYS A 30 8.10 -10.32 14.65
N ALA A 31 8.59 -10.25 13.42
CA ALA A 31 9.85 -10.88 13.02
C ALA A 31 11.06 -10.22 13.72
N ALA A 32 11.06 -8.90 13.85
CA ALA A 32 12.10 -8.13 14.52
C ALA A 32 12.16 -8.45 16.02
N GLY A 33 11.01 -8.57 16.68
CA GLY A 33 10.96 -8.99 18.09
C GLY A 33 11.47 -10.41 18.33
N ARG A 34 11.39 -11.30 17.33
CA ARG A 34 11.90 -12.67 17.42
C ARG A 34 13.38 -12.81 17.07
N ASN A 35 13.89 -11.96 16.17
CA ASN A 35 15.27 -11.98 15.70
C ASN A 35 15.82 -10.54 15.60
N PRO A 36 16.21 -9.93 16.73
CA PRO A 36 16.65 -8.54 16.76
C PRO A 36 17.94 -8.30 15.94
N GLU A 37 18.79 -9.31 15.77
CA GLU A 37 19.99 -9.18 14.93
C GLU A 37 19.70 -9.00 13.43
N LYS A 38 18.48 -9.32 12.96
CA LYS A 38 18.08 -9.22 11.54
C LYS A 38 17.24 -7.97 11.23
N ILE A 39 17.18 -6.98 12.11
CA ILE A 39 16.32 -5.79 11.94
C ILE A 39 16.61 -5.04 10.63
N ASN A 40 17.87 -4.91 10.23
CA ASN A 40 18.24 -4.19 9.01
C ASN A 40 17.72 -4.90 7.74
N ASP A 41 17.85 -6.23 7.67
CA ASP A 41 17.34 -7.02 6.56
C ASP A 41 15.80 -6.99 6.52
N LEU A 42 15.16 -7.12 7.68
CA LEU A 42 13.70 -7.02 7.81
C LEU A 42 13.18 -5.66 7.38
N ARG A 43 13.87 -4.56 7.74
CA ARG A 43 13.50 -3.21 7.31
C ARG A 43 13.58 -3.06 5.79
N THR A 44 14.64 -3.57 5.17
CA THR A 44 14.80 -3.53 3.71
C THR A 44 13.66 -4.27 3.00
N MET A 45 13.35 -5.49 3.45
CA MET A 45 12.25 -6.29 2.89
C MET A 45 10.87 -5.65 3.14
N MET A 46 10.68 -5.05 4.32
CA MET A 46 9.45 -4.33 4.69
C MET A 46 9.23 -3.12 3.76
N ILE A 47 10.24 -2.28 3.57
CA ILE A 47 10.16 -1.10 2.69
C ILE A 47 9.91 -1.52 1.25
N LEU A 48 10.60 -2.55 0.75
CA LEU A 48 10.38 -3.08 -0.59
C LEU A 48 8.92 -3.57 -0.77
N GLY A 49 8.39 -4.32 0.20
CA GLY A 49 7.01 -4.79 0.17
C GLY A 49 5.99 -3.65 0.19
N ILE A 50 6.19 -2.64 1.04
CA ILE A 50 5.35 -1.43 1.07
C ILE A 50 5.41 -0.67 -0.25
N SER A 51 6.60 -0.55 -0.85
CA SER A 51 6.80 0.16 -2.12
C SER A 51 6.01 -0.47 -3.28
N PHE A 52 5.92 -1.80 -3.33
CA PHE A 52 5.10 -2.48 -4.34
C PHE A 52 3.60 -2.26 -4.13
N ILE A 53 3.15 -2.21 -2.88
CA ILE A 53 1.76 -1.92 -2.55
C ILE A 53 1.40 -0.48 -2.95
N ASP A 54 2.25 0.48 -2.60
CA ASP A 54 2.03 1.89 -2.94
C ASP A 54 2.10 2.12 -4.46
N ALA A 55 2.93 1.38 -5.20
CA ALA A 55 2.94 1.47 -6.66
C ALA A 55 1.57 1.11 -7.28
N LEU A 56 0.90 0.07 -6.78
CA LEU A 56 -0.44 -0.30 -7.23
C LEU A 56 -1.50 0.74 -6.82
N ALA A 57 -1.38 1.30 -5.61
CA ALA A 57 -2.27 2.35 -5.13
C ALA A 57 -2.18 3.60 -6.02
N ILE A 58 -0.95 4.00 -6.38
CA ILE A 58 -0.70 5.15 -7.26
C ILE A 58 -1.26 4.91 -8.66
N ILE A 59 -1.13 3.70 -9.23
CA ILE A 59 -1.74 3.36 -10.52
C ILE A 59 -3.27 3.53 -10.46
N GLY A 60 -3.92 3.05 -9.39
CA GLY A 60 -5.35 3.24 -9.18
C GLY A 60 -5.75 4.72 -9.04
N PHE A 61 -4.96 5.50 -8.32
CA PHE A 61 -5.16 6.95 -8.18
C PHE A 61 -5.03 7.70 -9.51
N VAL A 62 -4.01 7.39 -10.30
CA VAL A 62 -3.81 7.98 -11.63
C VAL A 62 -4.97 7.62 -12.55
N ALA A 63 -5.41 6.35 -12.57
CA ALA A 63 -6.57 5.92 -13.36
C ALA A 63 -7.85 6.67 -12.96
N ALA A 64 -8.07 6.87 -11.65
CA ALA A 64 -9.21 7.64 -11.14
C ALA A 64 -9.17 9.10 -11.62
N ILE A 65 -8.00 9.77 -11.56
CA ILE A 65 -7.85 11.15 -12.05
C ILE A 65 -8.06 11.22 -13.55
N VAL A 66 -7.43 10.34 -14.33
CA VAL A 66 -7.56 10.32 -15.79
C VAL A 66 -9.03 10.15 -16.20
N GLY A 67 -9.75 9.21 -15.58
CA GLY A 67 -11.18 9.00 -15.85
C GLY A 67 -12.12 10.11 -15.36
N LYS A 68 -11.61 11.11 -14.63
CA LYS A 68 -12.37 12.31 -14.22
C LYS A 68 -12.05 13.53 -15.09
N VAL A 69 -10.82 13.61 -15.61
CA VAL A 69 -10.31 14.77 -16.37
C VAL A 69 -10.55 14.62 -17.88
N MET A 70 -10.51 13.39 -18.39
CA MET A 70 -10.88 13.04 -19.77
C MET A 70 -12.36 12.69 -19.86
#